data_AF-A0AAD2UY34-F1
#
_entry.id   AF-A0AAD2UY34-F1
#
_cell.length_a   1.000
_cell.length_b   1.000
_cell.length_c   1.000
_cell.angle_alpha   90.00
_cell.angle_beta   90.00
_cell.angle_gamma   90.00
#
_symmetry.space_group_name_H-M   'P 1'
#
loop_
_entity.id
_entity.type
_entity.pdbx_description
1 polymer ?
#
loop_
_entity_poly.entity_id
_entity_poly.type
_entity_poly.pdbx_seq_one_letter_code
_entity_poly.pdbx_strand_id
1 'polypeptide(L)'
;MIHQPFVPPDEIRAKFSSAMSDMYQVEVPLYGALLQLVAETNRHTMEQQPELSRHLRQTGEIERLNLERHGAIRVGTAAELATLRRLFAVMGMFPVGYYDLAPAGVPVHSTAFRAVHEASLQASPFRIFTSLLRLELIEQPQLRQRAADILAKRNIFTPRAIELIVKHETAGGLTSQEADDFIIQSLETFRWHNQATVSAEVYQQLHDQHRLIADVVAFKGPHINHLTPRTLNIDAVQVAMPQHNITPKAVIEGPPPRHCPILLRQTSFKAMEEKVAFISPDGEIIQGHHTARFGEIEQRGAALTAKGRHLYDHLLQAAQDQLQVPANEKNAAQYMAILSEQFSQFPDDYPTIRAEKLAFFRYFLTEKSLKAPADLMQGLTLDELIDAGFIQFEPLVYEDFLPVSAAGIFQSNLGDKEKSHFTGHSSKQNFQHHLGAEVIDELQLYEETQQRSLTACAAALKLASLSL
;
A
#
# COMPACT_ATOMS: atom_id res chain seq x y z
N MET A 1 -33.48 14.09 23.67
CA MET A 1 -32.80 14.35 22.38
C MET A 1 -32.46 13.00 21.80
N ILE A 2 -32.86 12.73 20.55
CA ILE A 2 -32.45 11.49 19.86
C ILE A 2 -30.97 11.69 19.50
N HIS A 3 -30.06 10.97 20.15
CA HIS A 3 -28.66 10.95 19.74
C HIS A 3 -28.60 10.39 18.32
N GLN A 4 -28.08 11.17 17.37
CA GLN A 4 -27.81 10.65 16.04
C GLN A 4 -26.75 9.55 16.16
N PRO A 5 -26.93 8.40 15.49
CA PRO A 5 -25.97 7.31 15.54
C PRO A 5 -24.65 7.74 14.91
N PHE A 6 -23.54 7.23 15.45
CA PHE A 6 -22.22 7.42 14.83
C PHE A 6 -22.08 6.55 13.59
N VAL A 7 -21.33 7.06 12.62
CA VAL A 7 -20.99 6.35 11.39
C VAL A 7 -19.86 5.34 11.69
N PRO A 8 -19.95 4.09 11.21
CA PRO A 8 -18.85 3.13 11.34
C PRO A 8 -17.56 3.66 10.66
N PRO A 9 -16.38 3.50 11.27
CA PRO A 9 -15.11 3.95 10.68
C PRO A 9 -14.85 3.40 9.27
N ASP A 10 -15.35 2.19 9.00
CA ASP A 10 -15.27 1.54 7.68
C ASP A 10 -16.00 2.31 6.58
N GLU A 11 -17.15 2.91 6.90
CA GLU A 11 -17.89 3.76 5.96
C GLU A 11 -17.17 5.10 5.74
N ILE A 12 -16.61 5.69 6.81
CA ILE A 12 -15.80 6.92 6.70
C ILE A 12 -14.59 6.67 5.79
N ARG A 13 -13.90 5.54 5.97
CA ARG A 13 -12.76 5.12 5.14
C ARG A 13 -13.15 4.92 3.67
N ALA A 14 -14.28 4.26 3.41
CA ALA A 14 -14.78 4.05 2.05
C ALA A 14 -15.07 5.38 1.35
N LYS A 15 -15.78 6.30 2.03
CA LYS A 15 -16.09 7.64 1.50
C LYS A 15 -14.82 8.47 1.29
N PHE A 16 -13.88 8.44 2.23
CA PHE A 16 -12.59 9.13 2.10
C PHE A 16 -11.76 8.62 0.91
N SER A 17 -11.68 7.28 0.74
CA SER A 17 -11.00 6.68 -0.41
C SER A 17 -11.61 7.10 -1.75
N SER A 18 -12.95 7.12 -1.84
CA SER A 18 -13.66 7.60 -3.03
C SER A 18 -13.36 9.07 -3.31
N ALA A 19 -13.50 9.92 -2.29
CA ALA A 19 -13.30 11.36 -2.45
C ALA A 19 -11.83 11.72 -2.77
N MET A 20 -10.88 10.95 -2.25
CA MET A 20 -9.46 11.06 -2.63
C MET A 20 -9.23 10.63 -4.08
N SER A 21 -9.89 9.57 -4.55
CA SER A 21 -9.84 9.14 -5.95
C SER A 21 -10.40 10.19 -6.88
N ASP A 22 -11.53 10.81 -6.54
CA ASP A 22 -12.17 11.87 -7.32
C ASP A 22 -11.26 13.10 -7.39
N MET A 23 -10.69 13.52 -6.26
CA MET A 23 -9.70 14.61 -6.21
C MET A 23 -8.48 14.30 -7.09
N TYR A 24 -7.89 13.10 -6.95
CA TYR A 24 -6.70 12.73 -7.69
C TYR A 24 -6.96 12.59 -9.20
N GLN A 25 -8.16 12.16 -9.61
CA GLN A 25 -8.54 12.11 -11.02
C GLN A 25 -8.66 13.50 -11.66
N VAL A 26 -9.12 14.49 -10.90
CA VAL A 26 -9.15 15.89 -11.37
C VAL A 26 -7.72 16.44 -11.48
N GLU A 27 -6.85 16.13 -10.52
CA GLU A 27 -5.46 16.58 -10.54
C GLU A 27 -4.60 15.87 -11.60
N VAL A 28 -4.86 14.58 -11.88
CA VAL A 28 -4.05 13.72 -12.76
C VAL A 28 -4.95 12.95 -13.74
N PRO A 29 -5.29 13.51 -14.90
CA PRO A 29 -6.25 12.89 -15.83
C PRO A 29 -5.89 11.47 -16.31
N LEU A 30 -4.60 11.14 -16.43
CA LEU A 30 -4.16 9.78 -16.80
C LEU A 30 -4.55 8.71 -15.77
N TYR A 31 -4.77 9.09 -14.51
CA TYR A 31 -5.30 8.17 -13.50
C TYR A 31 -6.74 7.74 -13.84
N GLY A 32 -7.57 8.63 -14.38
CA GLY A 32 -8.91 8.27 -14.86
C GLY A 32 -8.88 7.25 -16.01
N ALA A 33 -7.93 7.41 -16.94
CA ALA A 33 -7.71 6.44 -18.02
C ALA A 33 -7.23 5.08 -17.48
N LEU A 34 -6.34 5.08 -16.47
CA LEU A 34 -5.90 3.87 -15.80
C LEU A 34 -7.07 3.12 -15.14
N LEU A 35 -7.96 3.82 -14.42
CA LEU A 35 -9.12 3.19 -13.77
C LEU A 35 -10.03 2.48 -14.78
N GLN A 36 -10.26 3.07 -15.95
CA GLN A 36 -11.05 2.46 -17.02
C GLN A 36 -10.37 1.19 -17.55
N LEU A 37 -9.06 1.26 -17.83
CA LEU A 37 -8.28 0.11 -18.30
C LEU A 37 -8.26 -1.04 -17.29
N VAL A 38 -8.13 -0.73 -16.00
CA VAL A 38 -8.17 -1.71 -14.92
C VAL A 38 -9.54 -2.37 -14.83
N ALA A 39 -10.63 -1.59 -14.90
CA ALA A 39 -11.98 -2.14 -14.85
C ALA A 39 -12.25 -3.11 -16.03
N GLU A 40 -11.81 -2.75 -17.23
CA GLU A 40 -11.93 -3.61 -18.41
C GLU A 40 -11.09 -4.88 -18.27
N THR A 41 -9.83 -4.74 -17.84
CA THR A 41 -8.92 -5.88 -17.66
C THR A 41 -9.42 -6.84 -16.59
N ASN A 42 -9.94 -6.33 -15.46
CA ASN A 42 -10.50 -7.14 -14.39
C ASN A 42 -11.72 -7.93 -14.86
N ARG A 43 -12.63 -7.27 -15.59
CA ARG A 43 -13.80 -7.94 -16.18
C ARG A 43 -13.38 -9.06 -17.12
N HIS A 44 -12.46 -8.79 -18.05
CA HIS A 44 -11.97 -9.78 -19.00
C HIS A 44 -11.25 -10.96 -18.32
N THR A 45 -10.42 -10.67 -17.31
CA THR A 45 -9.70 -11.70 -16.55
C THR A 45 -10.69 -12.60 -15.80
N MET A 46 -11.72 -12.03 -15.18
CA MET A 46 -12.77 -12.81 -14.51
C MET A 46 -13.59 -13.68 -15.48
N GLU A 47 -13.86 -13.19 -16.70
CA GLU A 47 -14.52 -13.96 -17.77
C GLU A 47 -13.67 -15.13 -18.26
N GLN A 48 -12.35 -14.95 -18.36
CA GLN A 48 -11.42 -15.97 -18.86
C GLN A 48 -10.95 -16.97 -17.80
N GLN A 49 -11.03 -16.62 -16.52
CA GLN A 49 -10.53 -17.44 -15.41
C GLN A 49 -11.65 -17.71 -14.38
N PRO A 50 -12.52 -18.71 -14.64
CA PRO A 50 -13.63 -19.04 -13.74
C PRO A 50 -13.19 -19.42 -12.32
N GLU A 51 -12.02 -20.06 -12.19
CA GLU A 51 -11.42 -20.42 -10.89
C GLU A 51 -11.12 -19.17 -10.06
N LEU A 52 -10.48 -18.15 -10.65
CA LEU A 52 -10.21 -16.87 -9.99
C LEU A 52 -11.52 -16.16 -9.61
N SER A 53 -12.51 -16.16 -10.49
CA SER A 53 -13.83 -15.59 -10.19
C SER A 53 -14.52 -16.29 -9.01
N ARG A 54 -14.36 -17.61 -8.87
CA ARG A 54 -14.87 -18.36 -7.72
C ARG A 54 -14.13 -18.00 -6.45
N HIS A 55 -12.80 -17.96 -6.50
CA HIS A 55 -11.95 -17.51 -5.41
C HIS A 55 -12.40 -16.14 -4.86
N LEU A 56 -12.51 -15.13 -5.74
CA LEU A 56 -12.90 -13.77 -5.35
C LEU A 56 -14.32 -13.71 -4.75
N ARG A 57 -15.25 -14.56 -5.19
CA ARG A 57 -16.59 -14.68 -4.58
C ARG A 57 -16.52 -15.34 -3.22
N GLN A 58 -15.70 -16.36 -3.07
CA GLN A 58 -15.55 -17.12 -1.84
C GLN A 58 -14.91 -16.28 -0.73
N THR A 59 -13.88 -15.49 -1.07
CA THR A 59 -13.21 -14.59 -0.11
C THR A 59 -14.00 -13.31 0.15
N GLY A 60 -14.92 -12.95 -0.77
CA GLY A 60 -15.66 -11.68 -0.78
C GLY A 60 -14.96 -10.59 -1.59
N GLU A 61 -13.70 -10.76 -1.96
CA GLU A 61 -12.89 -9.72 -2.61
C GLU A 61 -13.50 -9.15 -3.91
N ILE A 62 -14.38 -9.89 -4.56
CA ILE A 62 -15.12 -9.43 -5.74
C ILE A 62 -15.90 -8.12 -5.48
N GLU A 63 -16.40 -7.91 -4.26
CA GLU A 63 -17.20 -6.73 -3.89
C GLU A 63 -16.33 -5.50 -3.65
N ARG A 64 -15.10 -5.69 -3.17
CA ARG A 64 -14.18 -4.61 -2.83
C ARG A 64 -13.22 -4.23 -3.97
N LEU A 65 -13.02 -5.13 -4.95
CA LEU A 65 -12.02 -5.01 -6.02
C LEU A 65 -12.07 -3.66 -6.77
N ASN A 66 -13.26 -3.18 -7.13
CA ASN A 66 -13.42 -1.94 -7.90
C ASN A 66 -13.12 -0.67 -7.09
N LEU A 67 -13.12 -0.78 -5.76
CA LEU A 67 -12.84 0.32 -4.84
C LEU A 67 -11.45 0.20 -4.21
N GLU A 68 -10.76 -0.92 -4.44
CA GLU A 68 -9.49 -1.24 -3.81
C GLU A 68 -8.38 -0.37 -4.37
N ARG A 69 -7.80 0.41 -3.47
CA ARG A 69 -6.77 1.40 -3.77
C ARG A 69 -5.76 1.49 -2.63
N HIS A 70 -4.55 1.93 -2.93
CA HIS A 70 -3.65 2.48 -1.93
C HIS A 70 -3.17 3.86 -2.35
N GLY A 71 -2.92 4.74 -1.38
CA GLY A 71 -2.22 6.01 -1.58
C GLY A 71 -0.84 5.99 -0.97
N ALA A 72 0.04 6.87 -1.43
CA ALA A 72 1.33 7.12 -0.78
C ALA A 72 1.54 8.61 -0.51
N ILE A 73 2.03 8.92 0.70
CA ILE A 73 2.31 10.28 1.17
C ILE A 73 3.64 10.33 1.94
N ARG A 74 4.17 11.54 2.06
CA ARG A 74 5.43 11.80 2.75
C ARG A 74 5.29 13.00 3.68
N VAL A 75 5.69 12.85 4.94
CA VAL A 75 5.69 13.90 5.95
C VAL A 75 7.11 14.24 6.39
N GLY A 76 7.28 15.46 6.88
CA GLY A 76 8.58 16.02 7.25
C GLY A 76 8.88 15.97 8.75
N THR A 77 7.87 15.86 9.61
CA THR A 77 8.08 15.92 11.06
C THR A 77 7.37 14.80 11.83
N ALA A 78 7.89 14.49 13.03
CA ALA A 78 7.26 13.56 13.96
C ALA A 78 5.85 14.01 14.37
N ALA A 79 5.64 15.32 14.58
CA ALA A 79 4.33 15.87 14.94
C ALA A 79 3.29 15.68 13.82
N GLU A 80 3.70 15.82 12.56
CA GLU A 80 2.87 15.51 11.39
C GLU A 80 2.49 14.03 11.36
N LEU A 81 3.46 13.12 11.54
CA LEU A 81 3.22 11.67 11.55
C LEU A 81 2.27 11.25 12.70
N ALA A 82 2.51 11.74 13.92
CA ALA A 82 1.67 11.45 15.08
C ALA A 82 0.23 11.96 14.89
N THR A 83 0.05 13.10 14.24
CA THR A 83 -1.28 13.65 13.96
C THR A 83 -1.98 12.89 12.84
N LEU A 84 -1.26 12.47 11.79
CA LEU A 84 -1.79 11.59 10.76
C LEU A 84 -2.26 10.26 11.33
N ARG A 85 -1.53 9.66 12.28
CA ARG A 85 -2.02 8.45 12.99
C ARG A 85 -3.39 8.67 13.61
N ARG A 86 -3.62 9.82 14.25
CA ARG A 86 -4.91 10.18 14.86
C ARG A 86 -5.99 10.42 13.81
N LEU A 87 -5.64 11.10 12.71
CA LEU A 87 -6.53 11.31 11.56
C LEU A 87 -6.98 9.96 10.97
N PHE A 88 -6.04 9.05 10.71
CA PHE A 88 -6.32 7.73 10.15
C PHE A 88 -7.10 6.82 11.12
N ALA A 89 -6.92 6.99 12.43
CA ALA A 89 -7.69 6.26 13.44
C ALA A 89 -9.21 6.56 13.38
N VAL A 90 -9.62 7.78 13.00
CA VAL A 90 -11.05 8.13 12.76
C VAL A 90 -11.68 7.21 11.70
N MET A 91 -10.86 6.74 10.76
CA MET A 91 -11.24 5.85 9.66
C MET A 91 -10.92 4.38 9.94
N GLY A 92 -10.59 4.01 11.19
CA GLY A 92 -10.25 2.63 11.55
C GLY A 92 -8.99 2.12 10.85
N MET A 93 -8.04 3.01 10.56
CA MET A 93 -6.76 2.69 9.92
C MET A 93 -5.63 2.78 10.95
N PHE A 94 -4.87 1.70 11.08
CA PHE A 94 -3.82 1.51 12.07
C PHE A 94 -2.45 1.35 11.39
N PRO A 95 -1.35 1.76 12.04
CA PRO A 95 -0.02 1.62 11.47
C PRO A 95 0.43 0.15 11.50
N VAL A 96 0.59 -0.44 10.32
CA VAL A 96 1.00 -1.84 10.13
C VAL A 96 2.33 -1.89 9.37
N GLY A 97 3.25 -2.72 9.85
CA GLY A 97 4.57 -2.89 9.27
C GLY A 97 5.51 -1.69 9.49
N TYR A 98 6.81 -1.94 9.33
CA TYR A 98 7.86 -0.92 9.34
C TYR A 98 8.78 -1.12 8.15
N TYR A 99 9.00 -0.04 7.39
CA TYR A 99 9.79 -0.05 6.16
C TYR A 99 10.92 0.96 6.29
N ASP A 100 12.18 0.49 6.35
CA ASP A 100 13.36 1.36 6.35
C ASP A 100 13.93 1.48 4.94
N LEU A 101 13.72 2.62 4.28
CA LEU A 101 14.16 2.80 2.90
C LEU A 101 15.57 3.41 2.80
N ALA A 102 16.21 3.71 3.92
CA ALA A 102 17.58 4.24 3.95
C ALA A 102 18.63 3.31 3.31
N PRO A 103 18.57 1.96 3.50
CA PRO A 103 19.47 1.04 2.79
C PRO A 103 19.32 1.08 1.27
N ALA A 104 18.14 1.45 0.77
CA ALA A 104 17.86 1.67 -0.64
C ALA A 104 18.21 3.10 -1.10
N GLY A 105 18.94 3.89 -0.28
CA GLY A 105 19.36 5.24 -0.64
C GLY A 105 18.24 6.27 -0.65
N VAL A 106 17.13 6.01 0.05
CA VAL A 106 16.01 6.95 0.18
C VAL A 106 15.93 7.42 1.63
N PRO A 107 15.97 8.74 1.94
CA PRO A 107 16.16 9.23 3.31
C PRO A 107 14.86 9.21 4.14
N VAL A 108 14.13 8.10 4.13
CA VAL A 108 12.85 7.94 4.83
C VAL A 108 12.72 6.57 5.49
N HIS A 109 11.80 6.50 6.44
CA HIS A 109 11.24 5.27 6.98
C HIS A 109 9.71 5.40 7.07
N SER A 110 8.99 4.28 7.02
CA SER A 110 7.57 4.31 6.70
C SER A 110 6.76 3.22 7.43
N THR A 111 5.44 3.40 7.41
CA THR A 111 4.43 2.39 7.82
C THR A 111 3.22 2.48 6.89
N ALA A 112 2.36 1.46 6.88
CA ALA A 112 1.11 1.47 6.15
C ALA A 112 -0.07 1.68 7.12
N PHE A 113 -0.86 2.73 6.92
CA PHE A 113 -2.13 2.88 7.63
C PHE A 113 -3.22 2.11 6.90
N ARG A 114 -3.83 1.11 7.55
CA ARG A 114 -4.92 0.29 6.99
C ARG A 114 -5.80 -0.34 8.06
N ALA A 115 -6.96 -0.86 7.65
CA ALA A 115 -7.75 -1.74 8.51
C ALA A 115 -7.02 -3.07 8.78
N VAL A 116 -7.34 -3.73 9.90
CA VAL A 116 -6.61 -4.91 10.38
C VAL A 116 -7.46 -6.18 10.47
N HIS A 117 -8.79 -6.05 10.40
CA HIS A 117 -9.72 -7.17 10.44
C HIS A 117 -10.34 -7.43 9.06
N GLU A 118 -10.54 -8.70 8.69
CA GLU A 118 -11.03 -9.12 7.38
C GLU A 118 -12.39 -8.50 7.02
N ALA A 119 -13.29 -8.36 7.99
CA ALA A 119 -14.59 -7.69 7.77
C ALA A 119 -14.46 -6.20 7.42
N SER A 120 -13.52 -5.49 8.05
CA SER A 120 -13.26 -4.08 7.76
C SER A 120 -12.52 -3.91 6.44
N LEU A 121 -11.57 -4.80 6.13
CA LEU A 121 -10.91 -4.85 4.84
C LEU A 121 -11.88 -5.16 3.70
N GLN A 122 -12.90 -5.99 3.96
CA GLN A 122 -13.97 -6.26 3.00
C GLN A 122 -14.81 -5.01 2.72
N ALA A 123 -15.16 -4.24 3.76
CA ALA A 123 -15.92 -2.99 3.59
C ALA A 123 -15.10 -1.90 2.87
N SER A 124 -13.82 -1.76 3.21
CA SER A 124 -12.89 -0.88 2.50
C SER A 124 -11.45 -1.29 2.77
N PRO A 125 -10.73 -1.84 1.77
CA PRO A 125 -9.34 -2.21 1.90
C PRO A 125 -8.40 -1.02 1.64
N PHE A 126 -8.86 0.22 1.80
CA PHE A 126 -8.03 1.38 1.51
C PHE A 126 -6.81 1.46 2.44
N ARG A 127 -5.62 1.66 1.86
CA ARG A 127 -4.36 1.79 2.62
C ARG A 127 -3.64 3.08 2.25
N ILE A 128 -2.89 3.65 3.19
CA ILE A 128 -1.97 4.76 2.92
C ILE A 128 -0.57 4.44 3.41
N PHE A 129 0.38 4.29 2.48
CA PHE A 129 1.79 4.20 2.78
C PHE A 129 2.33 5.58 3.17
N THR A 130 2.75 5.74 4.42
CA THR A 130 3.15 7.02 5.00
C THR A 130 4.62 6.98 5.37
N SER A 131 5.41 7.82 4.70
CA SER A 131 6.85 7.93 4.93
C SER A 131 7.19 9.18 5.73
N LEU A 132 8.06 9.06 6.73
CA LEU A 132 8.64 10.16 7.47
C LEU A 132 10.06 10.44 6.96
N LEU A 133 10.32 11.70 6.59
CA LEU A 133 11.64 12.18 6.21
C LEU A 133 12.61 12.14 7.41
N ARG A 134 13.79 11.57 7.19
CA ARG A 134 14.87 11.48 8.15
C ARG A 134 15.87 12.62 7.92
N LEU A 135 15.63 13.77 8.55
CA LEU A 135 16.47 14.97 8.39
C LEU A 135 17.94 14.72 8.77
N GLU A 136 18.20 13.78 9.69
CA GLU A 136 19.55 13.40 10.08
C GLU A 136 20.39 12.78 8.95
N LEU A 137 19.74 12.36 7.85
CA LEU A 137 20.37 11.84 6.64
C LEU A 137 20.69 12.94 5.62
N ILE A 138 20.29 14.20 5.86
CA ILE A 138 20.69 15.34 5.01
C ILE A 138 22.14 15.71 5.34
N GLU A 139 23.07 15.48 4.42
CA GLU A 139 24.52 15.59 4.67
C GLU A 139 24.96 16.99 5.07
N GLN A 140 24.46 18.02 4.36
CA GLN A 140 24.85 19.41 4.60
C GLN A 140 24.15 19.98 5.84
N PRO A 141 24.88 20.34 6.93
CA PRO A 141 24.24 20.78 8.18
C PRO A 141 23.40 22.05 8.03
N GLN A 142 23.84 23.00 7.19
CA GLN A 142 23.09 24.23 6.92
C GLN A 142 21.78 23.95 6.18
N LEU A 143 21.80 23.07 5.17
CA LEU A 143 20.61 22.66 4.44
C LEU A 143 19.65 21.87 5.34
N ARG A 144 20.18 21.00 6.21
CA ARG A 144 19.42 20.27 7.22
C ARG A 144 18.67 21.22 8.16
N GLN A 145 19.37 22.21 8.72
CA GLN A 145 18.75 23.20 9.60
C GLN A 145 17.70 24.00 8.84
N ARG A 146 17.99 24.42 7.60
CA ARG A 146 17.04 25.15 6.76
C ARG A 146 15.78 24.33 6.50
N ALA A 147 15.91 23.04 6.19
CA ALA A 147 14.78 22.12 6.01
C ALA A 147 13.94 21.99 7.29
N ALA A 148 14.60 21.84 8.45
CA ALA A 148 13.92 21.82 9.74
C ALA A 148 13.13 23.11 10.01
N ASP A 149 13.72 24.28 9.75
CA ASP A 149 13.08 25.58 9.96
C ASP A 149 11.88 25.80 9.04
N ILE A 150 11.93 25.33 7.79
CA ILE A 150 10.81 25.39 6.85
C ILE A 150 9.66 24.51 7.34
N LEU A 151 9.97 23.25 7.69
CA LEU A 151 9.00 22.29 8.19
C LEU A 151 8.35 22.74 9.50
N ALA A 152 9.09 23.38 10.40
CA ALA A 152 8.58 23.87 11.68
C ALA A 152 7.56 25.02 11.53
N LYS A 153 7.54 25.73 10.39
CA LYS A 153 6.66 26.89 10.17
C LYS A 153 5.31 26.51 9.55
N ARG A 154 5.18 25.32 8.95
CA ARG A 154 3.94 24.94 8.26
C ARG A 154 2.97 24.26 9.22
N ASN A 155 1.68 24.39 8.91
CA ASN A 155 0.64 23.56 9.48
C ASN A 155 -0.10 22.88 8.33
N ILE A 156 -0.03 21.54 8.29
CA ILE A 156 -0.60 20.76 7.18
C ILE A 156 -2.07 20.40 7.41
N PHE A 157 -2.59 20.58 8.63
CA PHE A 157 -3.97 20.22 8.97
C PHE A 157 -4.82 21.47 9.14
N THR A 158 -6.05 21.43 8.62
CA THR A 158 -7.01 22.50 8.91
C THR A 158 -7.40 22.47 10.39
N PRO A 159 -7.69 23.62 11.03
CA PRO A 159 -8.15 23.65 12.41
C PRO A 159 -9.38 22.75 12.62
N ARG A 160 -10.27 22.72 11.64
CA ARG A 160 -11.49 21.92 11.67
C ARG A 160 -11.24 20.41 11.63
N ALA A 161 -10.25 19.94 10.87
CA ALA A 161 -9.85 18.53 10.89
C ALA A 161 -9.38 18.12 12.30
N ILE A 162 -8.59 18.98 12.97
CA ILE A 162 -8.11 18.72 14.34
C ILE A 162 -9.27 18.68 15.34
N GLU A 163 -10.22 19.60 15.25
CA GLU A 163 -11.43 19.58 16.10
C GLU A 163 -12.21 18.27 15.97
N LEU A 164 -12.39 17.78 14.74
CA LEU A 164 -13.14 16.56 14.45
C LEU A 164 -12.39 15.30 14.91
N ILE A 165 -11.06 15.28 14.82
CA ILE A 165 -10.24 14.21 15.40
C ILE A 165 -10.42 14.17 16.92
N VAL A 166 -10.29 15.31 17.61
CA VAL A 166 -10.47 15.39 19.06
C VAL A 166 -11.90 14.99 19.46
N LYS A 167 -12.90 15.39 18.66
CA LYS A 167 -14.29 14.99 18.88
C LYS A 167 -14.47 13.48 18.77
N HIS A 168 -13.92 12.85 17.74
CA HIS A 168 -13.96 11.40 17.59
C HIS A 168 -13.33 10.69 18.80
N GLU A 169 -12.17 11.15 19.24
CA GLU A 169 -11.45 10.58 20.40
C GLU A 169 -12.22 10.74 21.73
N THR A 170 -12.93 11.85 21.92
CA THR A 170 -13.63 12.16 23.18
C THR A 170 -15.05 11.63 23.23
N ALA A 171 -15.77 11.62 22.09
CA ALA A 171 -17.15 11.16 22.00
C ALA A 171 -17.27 9.69 21.55
N GLY A 172 -16.19 9.09 21.05
CA GLY A 172 -16.15 7.71 20.55
C GLY A 172 -16.64 7.52 19.11
N GLY A 173 -16.86 8.60 18.37
CA GLY A 173 -17.38 8.54 17.00
C GLY A 173 -17.74 9.91 16.42
N LEU A 174 -18.13 9.91 15.14
CA LEU A 174 -18.66 11.07 14.44
C LEU A 174 -20.04 10.75 13.89
N THR A 175 -20.96 11.72 13.95
CA THR A 175 -22.25 11.65 13.22
C THR A 175 -22.03 11.76 11.71
N SER A 176 -23.05 11.49 10.90
CA SER A 176 -22.90 11.56 9.42
C SER A 176 -22.41 12.92 8.93
N GLN A 177 -22.99 14.02 9.43
CA GLN A 177 -22.61 15.36 9.01
C GLN A 177 -21.16 15.71 9.40
N GLU A 178 -20.72 15.22 10.56
CA GLU A 178 -19.36 15.42 11.05
C GLU A 178 -18.34 14.55 10.31
N ALA A 179 -18.73 13.33 9.93
CA ALA A 179 -17.90 12.47 9.10
C ALA A 179 -17.69 13.07 7.70
N ASP A 180 -18.74 13.62 7.08
CA ASP A 180 -18.64 14.28 5.78
C ASP A 180 -17.75 15.55 5.86
N ASP A 181 -17.91 16.36 6.91
CA ASP A 181 -17.04 17.51 7.18
C ASP A 181 -15.60 17.07 7.44
N PHE A 182 -15.40 16.00 8.22
CA PHE A 182 -14.08 15.43 8.48
C PHE A 182 -13.38 15.00 7.19
N ILE A 183 -14.09 14.37 6.26
CA ILE A 183 -13.54 13.95 4.97
C ILE A 183 -13.11 15.17 4.15
N ILE A 184 -13.97 16.18 4.02
CA ILE A 184 -13.67 17.41 3.28
C ILE A 184 -12.42 18.09 3.85
N GLN A 185 -12.36 18.25 5.17
CA GLN A 185 -11.26 18.94 5.85
C GLN A 185 -9.96 18.13 5.82
N SER A 186 -10.05 16.79 5.87
CA SER A 186 -8.89 15.92 5.76
C SER A 186 -8.30 15.94 4.35
N LEU A 187 -9.13 16.01 3.30
CA LEU A 187 -8.66 16.07 1.90
C LEU A 187 -7.77 17.29 1.62
N GLU A 188 -8.01 18.43 2.26
CA GLU A 188 -7.16 19.62 2.11
C GLU A 188 -5.69 19.37 2.54
N THR A 189 -5.46 18.41 3.43
CA THR A 189 -4.10 17.99 3.82
C THR A 189 -3.32 17.38 2.65
N PHE A 190 -4.02 16.71 1.73
CA PHE A 190 -3.43 15.89 0.67
C PHE A 190 -3.54 16.49 -0.73
N ARG A 191 -4.19 17.66 -0.85
CA ARG A 191 -4.41 18.36 -2.11
C ARG A 191 -3.09 18.85 -2.71
N TRP A 192 -2.96 18.75 -4.03
CA TRP A 192 -1.83 19.36 -4.73
C TRP A 192 -1.90 20.89 -4.68
N HIS A 193 -0.76 21.52 -4.40
CA HIS A 193 -0.61 22.97 -4.39
C HIS A 193 0.54 23.36 -5.31
N ASN A 194 0.23 24.07 -6.40
CA ASN A 194 1.19 24.48 -7.41
C ASN A 194 2.13 25.62 -6.98
N GLN A 195 2.07 26.07 -5.72
CA GLN A 195 2.90 27.13 -5.17
C GLN A 195 3.79 26.57 -4.06
N ALA A 196 5.10 26.69 -4.25
CA ALA A 196 6.09 26.32 -3.25
C ALA A 196 6.09 27.31 -2.06
N THR A 197 6.58 26.84 -0.93
CA THR A 197 6.77 27.61 0.32
C THR A 197 8.17 28.19 0.44
N VAL A 198 9.01 27.96 -0.57
CA VAL A 198 10.43 28.35 -0.62
C VAL A 198 10.74 29.03 -1.95
N SER A 199 11.83 29.81 -1.99
CA SER A 199 12.35 30.38 -3.23
C SER A 199 12.98 29.31 -4.12
N ALA A 200 13.10 29.61 -5.43
CA ALA A 200 13.69 28.70 -6.42
C ALA A 200 15.10 28.21 -6.05
N GLU A 201 15.95 29.07 -5.49
CA GLU A 201 17.31 28.71 -5.05
C GLU A 201 17.29 27.62 -3.97
N VAL A 202 16.42 27.77 -2.97
CA VAL A 202 16.27 26.81 -1.86
C VAL A 202 15.72 25.50 -2.37
N TYR A 203 14.71 25.57 -3.22
CA TYR A 203 14.17 24.38 -3.87
C TYR A 203 15.28 23.62 -4.62
N GLN A 204 16.13 24.33 -5.38
CA GLN A 204 17.24 23.72 -6.10
C GLN A 204 18.24 23.06 -5.14
N GLN A 205 18.62 23.72 -4.04
CA GLN A 205 19.51 23.15 -3.02
C GLN A 205 18.95 21.85 -2.42
N LEU A 206 17.66 21.83 -2.07
CA LEU A 206 16.98 20.63 -1.55
C LEU A 206 16.92 19.52 -2.62
N HIS A 207 16.63 19.91 -3.86
CA HIS A 207 16.47 19.00 -4.99
C HIS A 207 17.80 18.33 -5.37
N ASP A 208 18.90 19.09 -5.38
CA ASP A 208 20.24 18.62 -5.70
C ASP A 208 20.77 17.64 -4.64
N GLN A 209 20.41 17.85 -3.37
CA GLN A 209 20.68 16.85 -2.33
C GLN A 209 19.88 15.57 -2.58
N HIS A 210 18.56 15.68 -2.70
CA HIS A 210 17.69 14.57 -3.04
C HIS A 210 16.30 15.07 -3.43
N ARG A 211 15.75 14.60 -4.56
CA ARG A 211 14.42 15.06 -5.04
C ARG A 211 13.30 14.90 -4.02
N LEU A 212 13.34 13.80 -3.24
CA LEU A 212 12.39 13.56 -2.15
C LEU A 212 12.46 14.64 -1.06
N ILE A 213 13.64 15.17 -0.74
CA ILE A 213 13.76 16.24 0.25
C ILE A 213 13.02 17.48 -0.25
N ALA A 214 13.22 17.87 -1.52
CA ALA A 214 12.49 18.99 -2.11
C ALA A 214 10.97 18.77 -2.13
N ASP A 215 10.53 17.57 -2.52
CA ASP A 215 9.13 17.14 -2.53
C ASP A 215 8.45 17.27 -1.16
N VAL A 216 9.15 16.92 -0.09
CA VAL A 216 8.60 17.00 1.28
C VAL A 216 8.67 18.42 1.85
N VAL A 217 9.81 19.09 1.69
CA VAL A 217 10.12 20.34 2.40
C VAL A 217 9.54 21.57 1.69
N ALA A 218 9.51 21.58 0.36
CA ALA A 218 9.17 22.78 -0.41
C ALA A 218 7.67 23.08 -0.49
N PHE A 219 6.79 22.15 -0.12
CA PHE A 219 5.34 22.26 -0.34
C PHE A 219 4.53 22.42 0.95
N LYS A 220 3.30 22.93 0.79
CA LYS A 220 2.40 23.27 1.89
C LYS A 220 1.96 22.07 2.73
N GLY A 221 1.89 20.88 2.12
CA GLY A 221 1.42 19.66 2.78
C GLY A 221 1.81 18.39 2.03
N PRO A 222 1.52 17.22 2.60
CA PRO A 222 1.84 15.91 2.05
C PRO A 222 0.89 15.53 0.92
N HIS A 223 1.04 16.16 -0.24
CA HIS A 223 0.24 15.85 -1.42
C HIS A 223 0.34 14.36 -1.81
N ILE A 224 -0.71 13.82 -2.44
CA ILE A 224 -0.72 12.42 -2.90
C ILE A 224 0.42 12.19 -3.90
N ASN A 225 1.36 11.31 -3.57
CA ASN A 225 2.46 10.96 -4.47
C ASN A 225 1.94 10.13 -5.66
N HIS A 226 1.13 9.13 -5.34
CA HIS A 226 0.37 8.30 -6.28
C HIS A 226 -0.84 7.71 -5.57
N LEU A 227 -1.83 7.32 -6.38
CA LEU A 227 -2.98 6.54 -5.96
C LEU A 227 -3.09 5.34 -6.91
N THR A 228 -3.02 4.15 -6.35
CA THR A 228 -2.77 2.90 -7.07
C THR A 228 -4.03 2.03 -7.02
N PRO A 229 -4.66 1.72 -8.16
CA PRO A 229 -5.78 0.77 -8.21
C PRO A 229 -5.28 -0.69 -8.25
N ARG A 230 -6.15 -1.64 -7.89
CA ARG A 230 -5.87 -3.08 -8.02
C ARG A 230 -6.33 -3.65 -9.37
N THR A 231 -5.42 -4.30 -10.08
CA THR A 231 -5.73 -5.16 -11.25
C THR A 231 -5.57 -6.64 -10.90
N LEU A 232 -6.34 -7.50 -11.59
CA LEU A 232 -6.21 -8.96 -11.53
C LEU A 232 -5.13 -9.48 -12.49
N ASN A 233 -4.71 -8.68 -13.46
CA ASN A 233 -3.70 -9.06 -14.46
C ASN A 233 -2.85 -7.84 -14.84
N ILE A 234 -1.73 -7.67 -14.13
CA ILE A 234 -0.82 -6.55 -14.35
C ILE A 234 -0.11 -6.61 -15.70
N ASP A 235 0.16 -7.81 -16.23
CA ASP A 235 0.81 -7.97 -17.53
C ASP A 235 -0.11 -7.46 -18.66
N ALA A 236 -1.41 -7.81 -18.59
CA ALA A 236 -2.40 -7.31 -19.53
C ALA A 236 -2.56 -5.78 -19.45
N VAL A 237 -2.58 -5.20 -18.24
CA VAL A 237 -2.62 -3.75 -18.07
C VAL A 237 -1.36 -3.10 -18.66
N GLN A 238 -0.17 -3.61 -18.37
CA GLN A 238 1.09 -3.05 -18.87
C GLN A 238 1.15 -3.06 -20.41
N VAL A 239 0.71 -4.14 -21.05
CA VAL A 239 0.62 -4.25 -22.52
C VAL A 239 -0.36 -3.23 -23.11
N ALA A 240 -1.48 -2.99 -22.43
CA ALA A 240 -2.53 -2.09 -22.91
C ALA A 240 -2.25 -0.60 -22.62
N MET A 241 -1.48 -0.28 -21.59
CA MET A 241 -1.17 1.09 -21.16
C MET A 241 -0.75 2.05 -22.31
N PRO A 242 0.15 1.67 -23.25
CA PRO A 242 0.53 2.53 -24.37
C PRO A 242 -0.65 2.94 -25.27
N GLN A 243 -1.68 2.10 -25.40
CA GLN A 243 -2.89 2.40 -26.17
C GLN A 243 -3.75 3.49 -25.51
N HIS A 244 -3.53 3.73 -24.21
CA HIS A 244 -4.19 4.77 -23.40
C HIS A 244 -3.26 5.97 -23.14
N ASN A 245 -2.17 6.13 -23.91
CA ASN A 245 -1.14 7.16 -23.73
C ASN A 245 -0.44 7.10 -22.37
N ILE A 246 -0.38 5.91 -21.76
CA ILE A 246 0.37 5.66 -20.53
C ILE A 246 1.64 4.91 -20.91
N THR A 247 2.81 5.45 -20.58
CA THR A 247 4.10 4.79 -20.80
C THR A 247 4.57 4.14 -19.49
N PRO A 248 4.34 2.83 -19.28
CA PRO A 248 4.84 2.14 -18.10
C PRO A 248 6.36 1.97 -18.15
N LYS A 249 6.96 1.78 -16.99
CA LYS A 249 8.27 1.15 -16.89
C LYS A 249 8.20 -0.29 -17.38
N ALA A 250 9.23 -0.77 -18.06
CA ALA A 250 9.31 -2.14 -18.53
C ALA A 250 9.45 -3.14 -17.37
N VAL A 251 10.15 -2.75 -16.30
CA VAL A 251 10.34 -3.60 -15.13
C VAL A 251 9.07 -3.60 -14.27
N ILE A 252 8.54 -4.80 -14.00
CA ILE A 252 7.52 -5.06 -12.98
C ILE A 252 8.24 -5.53 -11.72
N GLU A 253 7.95 -4.92 -10.58
CA GLU A 253 8.48 -5.35 -9.29
C GLU A 253 7.62 -6.44 -8.67
N GLY A 254 8.21 -7.17 -7.73
CA GLY A 254 7.57 -8.32 -7.10
C GLY A 254 8.02 -9.63 -7.75
N PRO A 255 7.29 -10.73 -7.51
CA PRO A 255 7.57 -12.01 -8.18
C PRO A 255 7.28 -11.92 -9.69
N PRO A 256 7.77 -12.88 -10.48
CA PRO A 256 7.37 -13.00 -11.89
C PRO A 256 5.89 -13.39 -12.01
N PRO A 257 5.32 -13.46 -13.23
CA PRO A 257 3.99 -14.03 -13.45
C PRO A 257 3.88 -15.46 -12.88
N ARG A 258 2.76 -15.75 -12.22
CA ARG A 258 2.52 -17.01 -11.49
C ARG A 258 1.05 -17.42 -11.58
N HIS A 259 0.77 -18.71 -11.54
CA HIS A 259 -0.59 -19.24 -11.42
C HIS A 259 -1.17 -18.97 -10.02
N CYS A 260 -0.32 -19.05 -8.99
CA CYS A 260 -0.62 -18.68 -7.62
C CYS A 260 0.17 -17.41 -7.24
N PRO A 261 -0.34 -16.20 -7.55
CA PRO A 261 0.35 -14.97 -7.22
C PRO A 261 0.65 -14.86 -5.73
N ILE A 262 1.82 -14.34 -5.39
CA ILE A 262 2.27 -14.11 -4.01
C ILE A 262 2.62 -12.64 -3.81
N LEU A 263 2.42 -12.12 -2.60
CA LEU A 263 2.64 -10.72 -2.26
C LEU A 263 1.90 -9.77 -3.21
N LEU A 264 2.62 -8.92 -3.92
CA LEU A 264 2.07 -8.10 -4.98
C LEU A 264 3.10 -7.94 -6.11
N ARG A 265 2.58 -7.62 -7.29
CA ARG A 265 3.36 -7.15 -8.43
C ARG A 265 2.96 -5.71 -8.72
N GLN A 266 3.92 -4.86 -9.05
CA GLN A 266 3.64 -3.43 -9.28
C GLN A 266 4.50 -2.85 -10.40
N THR A 267 3.98 -1.85 -11.09
CA THR A 267 4.77 -1.02 -12.01
C THR A 267 4.25 0.42 -11.97
N SER A 268 5.09 1.34 -12.44
CA SER A 268 4.81 2.78 -12.40
C SER A 268 4.94 3.40 -13.78
N PHE A 269 4.37 4.58 -13.94
CA PHE A 269 4.46 5.38 -15.15
C PHE A 269 4.53 6.86 -14.81
N LYS A 270 5.14 7.64 -15.69
CA LYS A 270 5.13 9.10 -15.58
C LYS A 270 3.74 9.61 -15.93
N ALA A 271 3.02 10.22 -14.98
CA ALA A 271 1.66 10.67 -15.21
C ALA A 271 1.60 12.12 -15.71
N MET A 272 2.35 13.04 -15.09
CA MET A 272 2.32 14.46 -15.48
C MET A 272 3.54 15.21 -14.93
N GLU A 273 4.06 16.20 -15.66
CA GLU A 273 4.98 17.21 -15.09
C GLU A 273 4.19 18.40 -14.54
N GLU A 274 4.50 18.79 -13.31
CA GLU A 274 3.79 19.86 -12.62
C GLU A 274 4.51 21.19 -12.76
N LYS A 275 3.75 22.24 -13.12
CA LYS A 275 4.25 23.62 -13.06
C LYS A 275 4.23 24.08 -11.61
N VAL A 276 5.34 24.63 -11.15
CA VAL A 276 5.47 25.14 -9.78
C VAL A 276 5.88 26.60 -9.77
N ALA A 277 5.13 27.39 -9.01
CA ALA A 277 5.40 28.79 -8.73
C ALA A 277 6.26 28.91 -7.47
N PHE A 278 7.42 29.53 -7.59
CA PHE A 278 8.30 29.89 -6.48
C PHE A 278 8.10 31.35 -6.10
N ILE A 279 8.22 31.68 -4.82
CA ILE A 279 8.15 33.07 -4.34
C ILE A 279 9.58 33.55 -4.04
N SER A 280 9.99 34.63 -4.68
CA SER A 280 11.25 35.30 -4.36
C SER A 280 11.18 36.00 -2.99
N PRO A 281 12.31 36.32 -2.35
CA PRO A 281 12.32 37.13 -1.12
C PRO A 281 11.57 38.47 -1.25
N ASP A 282 11.51 39.02 -2.46
CA ASP A 282 10.85 40.29 -2.77
C ASP A 282 9.36 40.13 -3.14
N GLY A 283 8.83 38.90 -3.10
CA GLY A 283 7.42 38.59 -3.36
C GLY A 283 7.06 38.32 -4.83
N GLU A 284 8.04 38.32 -5.74
CA GLU A 284 7.80 37.99 -7.15
C GLU A 284 7.58 36.49 -7.36
N ILE A 285 6.68 36.14 -8.28
CA ILE A 285 6.38 34.76 -8.65
C ILE A 285 7.30 34.33 -9.79
N ILE A 286 8.18 33.37 -9.53
CA ILE A 286 9.06 32.76 -10.52
C ILE A 286 8.46 31.41 -10.94
N GLN A 287 8.19 31.25 -12.23
CA GLN A 287 7.70 29.99 -12.78
C GLN A 287 8.85 28.99 -12.92
N GLY A 288 8.64 27.77 -12.46
CA GLY A 288 9.51 26.63 -12.71
C GLY A 288 8.72 25.33 -12.77
N HIS A 289 9.42 24.21 -12.62
CA HIS A 289 8.84 22.88 -12.73
C HIS A 289 9.21 22.06 -11.50
N HIS A 290 8.27 21.25 -11.01
CA HIS A 290 8.56 20.19 -10.04
C HIS A 290 8.52 18.83 -10.73
N THR A 291 9.15 17.86 -10.06
CA THR A 291 9.22 16.47 -10.52
C THR A 291 7.85 15.93 -10.91
N ALA A 292 7.84 15.06 -11.91
CA ALA A 292 6.62 14.47 -12.41
C ALA A 292 5.87 13.68 -11.34
N ARG A 293 4.54 13.81 -11.30
CA ARG A 293 3.68 12.88 -10.55
C ARG A 293 3.71 11.53 -11.27
N PHE A 294 3.82 10.47 -10.49
CA PHE A 294 3.82 9.11 -11.01
C PHE A 294 2.44 8.49 -10.80
N GLY A 295 2.00 7.72 -11.78
CA GLY A 295 0.94 6.76 -11.57
C GLY A 295 1.56 5.40 -11.28
N GLU A 296 0.81 4.57 -10.58
CA GLU A 296 1.22 3.22 -10.23
C GLU A 296 0.02 2.28 -10.40
N ILE A 297 0.31 1.01 -10.67
CA ILE A 297 -0.67 -0.07 -10.77
C ILE A 297 -0.14 -1.28 -10.01
N GLU A 298 -1.03 -2.01 -9.31
CA GLU A 298 -0.66 -3.21 -8.55
C GLU A 298 -1.60 -4.40 -8.81
N GLN A 299 -1.03 -5.60 -8.73
CA GLN A 299 -1.76 -6.87 -8.63
C GLN A 299 -1.39 -7.55 -7.33
N ARG A 300 -2.39 -7.86 -6.48
CA ARG A 300 -2.19 -8.47 -5.16
C ARG A 300 -2.49 -9.98 -5.20
N GLY A 301 -1.59 -10.75 -4.62
CA GLY A 301 -1.65 -12.20 -4.44
C GLY A 301 -1.69 -12.61 -2.98
N ALA A 302 -1.22 -13.82 -2.67
CA ALA A 302 -1.26 -14.40 -1.33
C ALA A 302 -0.28 -13.74 -0.35
N ALA A 303 -0.74 -13.48 0.87
CA ALA A 303 0.08 -13.11 2.00
C ALA A 303 0.96 -14.29 2.41
N LEU A 304 2.27 -14.04 2.50
CA LEU A 304 3.26 -15.08 2.81
C LEU A 304 3.51 -15.17 4.31
N THR A 305 3.78 -16.39 4.80
CA THR A 305 4.31 -16.59 6.15
C THR A 305 5.76 -16.13 6.24
N ALA A 306 6.35 -16.10 7.44
CA ALA A 306 7.78 -15.83 7.60
C ALA A 306 8.65 -16.81 6.76
N LYS A 307 8.27 -18.09 6.67
CA LYS A 307 8.94 -19.10 5.84
C LYS A 307 8.82 -18.78 4.35
N GLY A 308 7.61 -18.46 3.88
CA GLY A 308 7.39 -18.06 2.50
C GLY A 308 8.14 -16.77 2.15
N ARG A 309 8.20 -15.82 3.08
CA ARG A 309 8.97 -14.58 2.90
C ARG A 309 10.45 -14.81 2.75
N HIS A 310 11.03 -15.63 3.62
CA HIS A 310 12.44 -15.98 3.53
C HIS A 310 12.78 -16.63 2.18
N LEU A 311 11.92 -17.55 1.70
CA LEU A 311 12.10 -18.14 0.37
C LEU A 311 11.99 -17.09 -0.74
N TYR A 312 10.98 -16.24 -0.70
CA TYR A 312 10.84 -15.14 -1.67
C TYR A 312 12.08 -14.25 -1.71
N ASP A 313 12.57 -13.80 -0.55
CA ASP A 313 13.71 -12.87 -0.45
C ASP A 313 15.00 -13.54 -0.95
N HIS A 314 15.19 -14.83 -0.64
CA HIS A 314 16.32 -15.61 -1.14
C HIS A 314 16.33 -15.71 -2.67
N LEU A 315 15.18 -16.04 -3.28
CA LEU A 315 15.07 -16.19 -4.73
C LEU A 315 15.19 -14.84 -5.46
N LEU A 316 14.65 -13.76 -4.88
CA LEU A 316 14.82 -12.41 -5.41
C LEU A 316 16.30 -11.98 -5.35
N GLN A 317 16.98 -12.24 -4.23
CA GLN A 317 18.40 -11.94 -4.09
C GLN A 317 19.24 -12.75 -5.10
N ALA A 318 18.96 -14.04 -5.26
CA ALA A 318 19.64 -14.89 -6.25
C ALA A 318 19.48 -14.36 -7.68
N ALA A 319 18.28 -13.87 -8.03
CA ALA A 319 18.03 -13.26 -9.33
C ALA A 319 18.82 -11.95 -9.53
N GLN A 320 18.90 -11.11 -8.49
CA GLN A 320 19.68 -9.88 -8.50
C GLN A 320 21.19 -10.16 -8.60
N ASP A 321 21.69 -11.15 -7.85
CA ASP A 321 23.09 -11.58 -7.86
C ASP A 321 23.50 -12.16 -9.23
N GLN A 322 22.60 -12.90 -9.88
CA GLN A 322 22.82 -13.43 -11.23
C GLN A 322 22.81 -12.32 -12.30
N LEU A 323 21.97 -11.30 -12.16
CA LEU A 323 21.95 -10.17 -13.11
C LEU A 323 23.21 -9.29 -12.98
N GLN A 324 23.78 -9.16 -11.78
CA GLN A 324 24.97 -8.36 -11.44
C GLN A 324 24.88 -6.84 -11.69
N VAL A 325 23.82 -6.37 -12.35
CA VAL A 325 23.52 -4.96 -12.62
C VAL A 325 22.10 -4.63 -12.16
N PRO A 326 21.79 -3.38 -11.80
CA PRO A 326 20.42 -2.99 -11.50
C PRO A 326 19.49 -3.23 -12.69
N ALA A 327 18.30 -3.78 -12.41
CA ALA A 327 17.24 -3.92 -13.40
C ALA A 327 16.79 -2.53 -13.89
N ASN A 328 16.65 -2.38 -15.20
CA ASN A 328 16.25 -1.15 -15.87
C ASN A 328 15.61 -1.48 -17.24
N GLU A 329 15.13 -0.45 -17.93
CA GLU A 329 14.45 -0.58 -19.23
C GLU A 329 15.25 -1.37 -20.29
N LYS A 330 16.59 -1.32 -20.26
CA LYS A 330 17.46 -1.97 -21.26
C LYS A 330 17.67 -3.46 -21.01
N ASN A 331 17.60 -3.90 -19.76
CA ASN A 331 17.81 -5.30 -19.37
C ASN A 331 16.56 -5.97 -18.80
N ALA A 332 15.38 -5.33 -18.89
CA ALA A 332 14.13 -5.81 -18.32
C ALA A 332 13.77 -7.24 -18.77
N ALA A 333 13.91 -7.55 -20.07
CA ALA A 333 13.62 -8.89 -20.58
C ALA A 333 14.56 -9.96 -20.00
N GLN A 334 15.85 -9.65 -19.88
CA GLN A 334 16.83 -10.54 -19.27
C GLN A 334 16.57 -10.72 -17.76
N TYR A 335 16.29 -9.63 -17.05
CA TYR A 335 15.93 -9.66 -15.64
C TYR A 335 14.69 -10.54 -15.41
N MET A 336 13.63 -10.37 -16.20
CA MET A 336 12.41 -11.18 -16.08
C MET A 336 12.64 -12.66 -16.39
N ALA A 337 13.52 -12.99 -17.34
CA ALA A 337 13.89 -14.37 -17.62
C ALA A 337 14.62 -15.00 -16.42
N ILE A 338 15.62 -14.31 -15.86
CA ILE A 338 16.35 -14.76 -14.66
C ILE A 338 15.41 -14.89 -13.47
N LEU A 339 14.55 -13.89 -13.25
CA LEU A 339 13.58 -13.88 -12.16
C LEU A 339 12.63 -15.08 -12.27
N SER A 340 12.13 -15.37 -13.48
CA SER A 340 11.26 -16.54 -13.72
C SER A 340 11.97 -17.87 -13.48
N GLU A 341 13.24 -17.97 -13.90
CA GLU A 341 14.07 -19.15 -13.64
C GLU A 341 14.26 -19.39 -12.14
N GLN A 342 14.68 -18.36 -11.38
CA GLN A 342 14.90 -18.48 -9.94
C GLN A 342 13.60 -18.82 -9.19
N PHE A 343 12.49 -18.16 -9.54
CA PHE A 343 11.19 -18.39 -8.89
C PHE A 343 10.49 -19.69 -9.28
N SER A 344 11.04 -20.48 -10.22
CA SER A 344 10.58 -21.85 -10.46
C SER A 344 10.75 -22.75 -9.23
N GLN A 345 11.62 -22.37 -8.29
CA GLN A 345 11.83 -23.03 -7.01
C GLN A 345 10.74 -22.72 -5.97
N PHE A 346 9.88 -21.72 -6.21
CA PHE A 346 8.73 -21.44 -5.35
C PHE A 346 7.51 -22.23 -5.87
N PRO A 347 6.84 -23.09 -5.06
CA PRO A 347 5.68 -23.87 -5.50
C PRO A 347 4.55 -23.00 -6.07
N ASP A 348 3.99 -23.37 -7.23
CA ASP A 348 2.97 -22.56 -7.93
C ASP A 348 1.58 -23.19 -7.95
N ASP A 349 1.29 -24.00 -6.92
CA ASP A 349 -0.01 -24.58 -6.64
C ASP A 349 -0.40 -24.38 -5.17
N TYR A 350 -1.64 -23.94 -4.92
CA TYR A 350 -2.09 -23.66 -3.55
C TYR A 350 -2.03 -24.84 -2.58
N PRO A 351 -2.33 -26.10 -2.98
CA PRO A 351 -2.16 -27.24 -2.08
C PRO A 351 -0.74 -27.39 -1.51
N THR A 352 0.29 -27.32 -2.36
CA THR A 352 1.69 -27.39 -1.92
C THR A 352 2.09 -26.17 -1.11
N ILE A 353 1.71 -24.96 -1.54
CA ILE A 353 1.96 -23.71 -0.78
C ILE A 353 1.37 -23.80 0.64
N ARG A 354 0.15 -24.35 0.78
CA ARG A 354 -0.51 -24.56 2.08
C ARG A 354 0.19 -25.61 2.91
N ALA A 355 0.43 -26.80 2.35
CA ALA A 355 1.07 -27.91 3.05
C ALA A 355 2.47 -27.55 3.56
N GLU A 356 3.23 -26.78 2.78
CA GLU A 356 4.54 -26.29 3.18
C GLU A 356 4.52 -25.04 4.06
N LYS A 357 3.32 -24.52 4.39
CA LYS A 357 3.11 -23.32 5.22
C LYS A 357 3.85 -22.09 4.68
N LEU A 358 3.84 -21.90 3.36
CA LEU A 358 4.50 -20.77 2.69
C LEU A 358 3.59 -19.53 2.62
N ALA A 359 2.27 -19.71 2.57
CA ALA A 359 1.30 -18.63 2.58
C ALA A 359 0.21 -18.82 3.64
N PHE A 360 -0.48 -17.74 3.96
CA PHE A 360 -1.68 -17.76 4.79
C PHE A 360 -2.91 -18.05 3.93
N PHE A 361 -3.89 -18.75 4.51
CA PHE A 361 -5.12 -19.16 3.87
C PHE A 361 -6.33 -18.86 4.74
N ARG A 362 -7.49 -18.66 4.12
CA ARG A 362 -8.79 -18.67 4.78
C ARG A 362 -9.49 -19.98 4.46
N TYR A 363 -10.15 -20.54 5.46
CA TYR A 363 -10.88 -21.80 5.36
C TYR A 363 -12.38 -21.55 5.36
N PHE A 364 -13.09 -22.34 4.56
CA PHE A 364 -14.53 -22.21 4.35
C PHE A 364 -15.19 -23.58 4.32
N LEU A 365 -16.43 -23.65 4.83
CA LEU A 365 -17.26 -24.83 4.63
C LEU A 365 -17.76 -24.89 3.19
N THR A 366 -17.77 -26.10 2.62
CA THR A 366 -18.41 -26.36 1.33
C THR A 366 -19.90 -26.65 1.51
N GLU A 367 -20.65 -26.64 0.41
CA GLU A 367 -22.05 -27.10 0.44
C GLU A 367 -22.19 -28.55 0.93
N LYS A 368 -21.17 -29.39 0.71
CA LYS A 368 -21.16 -30.79 1.15
C LYS A 368 -21.21 -30.87 2.67
N SER A 369 -20.46 -30.02 3.36
CA SER A 369 -20.47 -29.92 4.83
C SER A 369 -21.83 -29.57 5.40
N LEU A 370 -22.56 -28.69 4.72
CA LEU A 370 -23.88 -28.24 5.18
C LEU A 370 -24.96 -29.33 5.03
N LYS A 371 -24.73 -30.32 4.16
CA LYS A 371 -25.69 -31.39 3.83
C LYS A 371 -25.34 -32.73 4.49
N ALA A 372 -24.09 -32.92 4.93
CA ALA A 372 -23.62 -34.18 5.49
C ALA A 372 -23.96 -34.32 6.99
N PRO A 373 -24.24 -35.55 7.48
CA PRO A 373 -24.35 -35.82 8.91
C PRO A 373 -23.06 -35.44 9.67
N ALA A 374 -23.21 -34.77 10.81
CA ALA A 374 -22.08 -34.30 11.62
C ALA A 374 -21.11 -35.42 12.02
N ASP A 375 -21.64 -36.63 12.27
CA ASP A 375 -20.86 -37.80 12.67
C ASP A 375 -19.79 -38.21 11.64
N LEU A 376 -19.99 -37.89 10.35
CA LEU A 376 -19.00 -38.19 9.30
C LEU A 376 -17.76 -37.30 9.35
N MET A 377 -17.85 -36.16 10.01
CA MET A 377 -16.78 -35.17 10.12
C MET A 377 -16.08 -35.24 11.48
N GLN A 378 -16.68 -35.94 12.45
CA GLN A 378 -16.17 -36.03 13.81
C GLN A 378 -14.86 -36.82 13.85
N GLY A 379 -13.82 -36.23 14.43
CA GLY A 379 -12.51 -36.86 14.60
C GLY A 379 -11.61 -36.80 13.36
N LEU A 380 -12.07 -36.23 12.25
CA LEU A 380 -11.22 -35.96 11.09
C LEU A 380 -10.31 -34.76 11.36
N THR A 381 -9.08 -34.85 10.85
CA THR A 381 -8.12 -33.75 10.79
C THR A 381 -8.52 -32.70 9.75
N LEU A 382 -7.90 -31.53 9.78
CA LEU A 382 -8.13 -30.49 8.78
C LEU A 382 -7.85 -30.99 7.36
N ASP A 383 -6.74 -31.72 7.17
CA ASP A 383 -6.36 -32.26 5.86
C ASP A 383 -7.37 -33.31 5.38
N GLU A 384 -7.84 -34.21 6.24
CA GLU A 384 -8.88 -35.19 5.89
C GLU A 384 -10.22 -34.52 5.56
N LEU A 385 -10.57 -33.43 6.24
CA LEU A 385 -11.77 -32.62 5.92
C LEU A 385 -11.64 -31.92 4.57
N ILE A 386 -10.43 -31.48 4.20
CA ILE A 386 -10.14 -30.88 2.90
C ILE A 386 -10.21 -31.94 1.80
N ASP A 387 -9.52 -33.07 1.98
CA ASP A 387 -9.48 -34.18 1.03
C ASP A 387 -10.87 -34.79 0.80
N ALA A 388 -11.68 -34.86 1.86
CA ALA A 388 -13.07 -35.27 1.77
C ALA A 388 -14.00 -34.19 1.19
N GLY A 389 -13.51 -32.97 0.92
CA GLY A 389 -14.27 -31.87 0.32
C GLY A 389 -15.30 -31.24 1.26
N PHE A 390 -15.13 -31.37 2.58
CA PHE A 390 -15.94 -30.70 3.59
C PHE A 390 -15.45 -29.26 3.85
N ILE A 391 -14.14 -29.07 3.87
CA ILE A 391 -13.51 -27.77 3.98
C ILE A 391 -12.82 -27.46 2.66
N GLN A 392 -12.92 -26.23 2.20
CA GLN A 392 -12.10 -25.68 1.14
C GLN A 392 -11.28 -24.51 1.70
N PHE A 393 -10.23 -24.13 0.98
CA PHE A 393 -9.35 -23.05 1.39
C PHE A 393 -9.04 -22.15 0.21
N GLU A 394 -8.83 -20.87 0.50
CA GLU A 394 -8.46 -19.84 -0.46
C GLU A 394 -7.27 -19.04 0.09
N PRO A 395 -6.31 -18.61 -0.74
CA PRO A 395 -5.19 -17.80 -0.28
C PRO A 395 -5.71 -16.50 0.36
N LEU A 396 -5.13 -16.13 1.50
CA LEU A 396 -5.41 -14.84 2.11
C LEU A 396 -4.66 -13.76 1.33
N VAL A 397 -5.37 -12.80 0.76
CA VAL A 397 -4.79 -11.69 0.00
C VAL A 397 -3.83 -10.84 0.84
N TYR A 398 -2.73 -10.41 0.21
CA TYR A 398 -1.74 -9.53 0.81
C TYR A 398 -2.22 -8.07 0.83
N GLU A 399 -2.27 -7.49 2.02
CA GLU A 399 -2.78 -6.15 2.34
C GLU A 399 -1.68 -5.09 2.47
N ASP A 400 -0.41 -5.52 2.49
CA ASP A 400 0.75 -4.67 2.76
C ASP A 400 1.56 -4.38 1.48
N PHE A 401 2.82 -3.96 1.64
CA PHE A 401 3.71 -3.50 0.58
C PHE A 401 4.96 -4.36 0.47
N LEU A 402 5.56 -4.40 -0.72
CA LEU A 402 6.82 -5.11 -0.94
C LEU A 402 7.92 -4.63 0.02
N PRO A 403 8.84 -5.53 0.42
CA PRO A 403 9.98 -5.17 1.24
C PRO A 403 10.95 -4.26 0.50
N VAL A 404 11.90 -3.69 1.24
CA VAL A 404 12.97 -2.83 0.72
C VAL A 404 13.82 -3.52 -0.35
N SER A 405 13.98 -4.84 -0.28
CA SER A 405 14.70 -5.64 -1.30
C SER A 405 14.05 -5.57 -2.69
N ALA A 406 12.80 -5.13 -2.78
CA ALA A 406 12.06 -4.92 -4.01
C ALA A 406 11.74 -3.44 -4.28
N ALA A 407 12.35 -2.48 -3.55
CA ALA A 407 12.03 -1.05 -3.58
C ALA A 407 12.57 -0.27 -4.80
N GLY A 408 12.74 -0.89 -5.97
CA GLY A 408 13.23 -0.22 -7.18
C GLY A 408 12.34 0.95 -7.63
N ILE A 409 11.05 0.94 -7.31
CA ILE A 409 10.06 1.97 -7.65
C ILE A 409 10.31 3.22 -6.82
N PHE A 410 10.73 3.07 -5.56
CA PHE A 410 11.08 4.23 -4.73
C PHE A 410 12.27 4.98 -5.33
N GLN A 411 13.29 4.27 -5.82
CA GLN A 411 14.44 4.91 -6.51
C GLN A 411 14.04 5.47 -7.88
N SER A 412 13.34 4.67 -8.69
CA SER A 412 13.04 5.05 -10.08
C SER A 412 11.97 6.14 -10.20
N ASN A 413 11.12 6.35 -9.17
CA ASN A 413 10.27 7.54 -9.07
C ASN A 413 11.06 8.80 -8.69
N LEU A 414 12.33 8.66 -8.29
CA LEU A 414 13.25 9.72 -7.92
C LEU A 414 14.36 9.91 -9.00
N GLY A 415 14.33 9.15 -10.10
CA GLY A 415 15.23 9.30 -11.25
C GLY A 415 16.63 8.70 -11.07
N ASP A 416 17.35 8.52 -12.18
CA ASP A 416 18.53 7.64 -12.31
C ASP A 416 19.86 8.18 -11.72
N LYS A 417 19.85 9.09 -10.74
CA LYS A 417 21.10 9.62 -10.15
C LYS A 417 21.70 8.68 -9.10
N GLU A 418 23.02 8.76 -8.93
CA GLU A 418 23.89 7.81 -8.21
C GLU A 418 23.42 7.43 -6.79
N LYS A 419 23.75 6.18 -6.41
CA LYS A 419 23.46 5.58 -5.11
C LYS A 419 24.04 6.42 -3.96
N SER A 420 23.20 7.13 -3.22
CA SER A 420 23.56 7.67 -1.91
C SER A 420 23.45 6.55 -0.88
N HIS A 421 24.56 6.03 -0.36
CA HIS A 421 24.53 5.01 0.69
C HIS A 421 24.34 5.69 2.06
N PHE A 422 23.09 5.72 2.55
CA PHE A 422 22.82 6.21 3.91
C PHE A 422 23.24 5.15 4.94
N THR A 423 24.29 5.44 5.69
CA THR A 423 24.70 4.62 6.83
C THR A 423 23.95 5.10 8.08
N GLY A 424 22.95 4.34 8.52
CA GLY A 424 22.17 4.65 9.71
C GLY A 424 21.70 3.37 10.39
N HIS A 425 21.75 3.33 11.73
CA HIS A 425 21.22 2.20 12.48
C HIS A 425 19.68 2.14 12.34
N SER A 426 19.15 0.91 12.24
CA SER A 426 17.71 0.61 12.21
C SER A 426 16.99 1.41 13.29
N SER A 427 15.96 2.14 12.86
CA SER A 427 15.31 3.17 13.67
C SER A 427 13.85 2.85 13.97
N LYS A 428 13.43 1.57 13.96
CA LYS A 428 12.05 1.17 14.28
C LYS A 428 11.58 1.77 15.61
N GLN A 429 12.44 1.77 16.63
CA GLN A 429 12.14 2.39 17.93
C GLN A 429 11.94 3.91 17.82
N ASN A 430 12.81 4.62 17.11
CA ASN A 430 12.68 6.07 16.89
C ASN A 430 11.42 6.40 16.07
N PHE A 431 11.12 5.58 15.05
CA PHE A 431 9.91 5.73 14.24
C PHE A 431 8.66 5.55 15.10
N GLN A 432 8.59 4.50 15.93
CA GLN A 432 7.47 4.27 16.85
C GLN A 432 7.35 5.39 17.89
N HIS A 433 8.47 5.94 18.36
CA HIS A 433 8.48 7.12 19.23
C HIS A 433 7.88 8.34 18.52
N HIS A 434 8.31 8.63 17.29
CA HIS A 434 7.75 9.73 16.48
C HIS A 434 6.28 9.53 16.12
N LEU A 435 5.87 8.28 15.86
CA LEU A 435 4.50 7.89 15.58
C LEU A 435 3.60 8.01 16.82
N GLY A 436 4.18 7.84 18.02
CA GLY A 436 3.47 7.79 19.30
C GLY A 436 2.72 6.48 19.53
N ALA A 437 3.09 5.42 18.82
CA ALA A 437 2.53 4.07 18.95
C ALA A 437 3.49 3.02 18.36
N GLU A 438 3.35 1.77 18.77
CA GLU A 438 4.00 0.67 18.08
C GLU A 438 3.32 0.38 16.73
N VAL A 439 4.10 -0.08 15.76
CA VAL A 439 3.51 -0.59 14.51
C VAL A 439 3.09 -2.04 14.73
N ILE A 440 1.96 -2.41 14.15
CA ILE A 440 1.43 -3.78 14.23
C ILE A 440 2.24 -4.69 13.31
N ASP A 441 2.53 -5.91 13.76
CA ASP A 441 3.12 -6.97 12.93
C ASP A 441 2.07 -7.53 11.97
N GLU A 442 2.30 -7.37 10.67
CA GLU A 442 1.39 -7.88 9.65
C GLU A 442 1.25 -9.40 9.65
N LEU A 443 2.33 -10.13 9.96
CA LEU A 443 2.31 -11.60 9.95
C LEU A 443 1.39 -12.13 11.03
N GLN A 444 1.37 -11.48 12.20
CA GLN A 444 0.44 -11.79 13.27
C GLN A 444 -1.01 -11.55 12.82
N LEU A 445 -1.31 -10.44 12.14
CA LEU A 445 -2.67 -10.18 11.64
C LEU A 445 -3.15 -11.23 10.64
N TYR A 446 -2.27 -11.70 9.75
CA TYR A 446 -2.59 -12.76 8.81
C TYR A 446 -2.79 -14.10 9.51
N GLU A 447 -1.95 -14.44 10.49
CA GLU A 447 -2.09 -15.65 11.31
C GLU A 447 -3.42 -15.65 12.08
N GLU A 448 -3.77 -14.53 12.70
CA GLU A 448 -5.04 -14.37 13.41
C GLU A 448 -6.25 -14.50 12.47
N THR A 449 -6.17 -13.94 11.26
CA THR A 449 -7.23 -14.07 10.23
C THR A 449 -7.41 -15.53 9.80
N GLN A 450 -6.30 -16.22 9.55
CA GLN A 450 -6.30 -17.65 9.24
C GLN A 450 -6.94 -18.46 10.40
N GLN A 451 -6.53 -18.19 11.64
CA GLN A 451 -7.04 -18.87 12.82
C GLN A 451 -8.53 -18.59 13.07
N ARG A 452 -9.00 -17.35 12.85
CA ARG A 452 -10.43 -17.00 12.92
C ARG A 452 -11.25 -17.82 11.92
N SER A 453 -10.76 -17.97 10.68
CA SER A 453 -11.46 -18.78 9.67
C SER A 453 -11.55 -20.27 10.05
N LEU A 454 -10.46 -20.84 10.60
CA LEU A 454 -10.46 -22.22 11.11
C LEU A 454 -11.42 -22.39 12.29
N THR A 455 -11.42 -21.43 13.21
CA THR A 455 -12.31 -21.43 14.38
C THR A 455 -13.77 -21.35 13.96
N ALA A 456 -14.09 -20.53 12.95
CA ALA A 456 -15.44 -20.45 12.38
C ALA A 456 -15.86 -21.78 11.73
N CYS A 457 -14.98 -22.44 10.97
CA CYS A 457 -15.23 -23.77 10.42
C CYS A 457 -15.45 -24.81 11.52
N ALA A 458 -14.59 -24.86 12.54
CA ALA A 458 -14.70 -25.80 13.65
C ALA A 458 -16.03 -25.62 14.41
N ALA A 459 -16.39 -24.38 14.74
CA ALA A 459 -17.63 -24.06 15.42
C ALA A 459 -18.87 -24.46 14.60
N ALA A 460 -18.88 -24.18 13.30
CA ALA A 460 -19.98 -24.53 12.42
C ALA A 460 -20.12 -26.05 12.23
N LEU A 461 -19.02 -26.80 12.27
CA LEU A 461 -19.01 -28.27 12.23
C LEU A 461 -19.15 -28.93 13.61
N LYS A 462 -19.24 -28.15 14.71
CA LYS A 462 -19.26 -28.64 16.10
C LYS A 462 -18.04 -29.50 16.48
N LEU A 463 -16.88 -29.18 15.90
CA LEU A 463 -15.59 -29.80 16.20
C LEU A 463 -14.91 -29.06 17.36
N ALA A 464 -14.10 -29.77 18.15
CA ALA A 464 -13.41 -29.18 19.31
C ALA A 464 -12.39 -28.10 18.91
N SER A 465 -11.59 -28.37 17.87
CA SER A 465 -10.64 -27.42 17.28
C SER A 465 -10.15 -27.93 15.93
N LEU A 466 -9.81 -27.01 15.02
CA LEU A 466 -9.04 -27.30 13.81
C LEU A 466 -7.69 -26.58 13.90
N SER A 467 -6.62 -27.27 13.53
CA SER A 467 -5.25 -26.75 13.54
C SER A 467 -4.50 -27.15 12.25
N LEU A 468 -3.46 -26.38 11.93
CA LEU A 468 -2.62 -26.50 10.73
C LEU A 468 -1.44 -27.46 10.86
#